data_AF-X1T659-F1
#
_entry.id   AF-X1T659-F1
#
_cell.length_a   1.000
_cell.length_b   1.000
_cell.length_c   1.000
_cell.angle_alpha   90.00
_cell.angle_beta   90.00
_cell.angle_gamma   90.00
#
_symmetry.space_group_name_H-M   'P 1'
#
loop_
_entity.id
_entity.type
_entity.pdbx_description
1 polymer ?
#
loop_
_entity_poly.entity_id
_entity_poly.type
_entity_poly.pdbx_seq_one_letter_code
_entity_poly.pdbx_strand_id
1 'polypeptide(L)' 'MHKLKGAKKVEVQRYKGLGEMSAEQLWETTMNPVSRTLLTVSVDDAAHADHTFHVLMGEEVPPRKAFILAHAKSVRNLDI' A
#
# COMPACT_ATOMS: atom_id res chain seq x y z
N MET A 1 -5.68 -26.27 15.50
CA MET A 1 -6.11 -24.93 15.97
C MET A 1 -6.17 -24.92 17.49
N HIS A 2 -5.14 -24.40 18.14
CA HIS A 2 -5.15 -24.25 19.60
C HIS A 2 -6.11 -23.13 19.99
N LYS A 3 -7.22 -23.49 20.65
CA LYS A 3 -8.16 -22.55 21.27
C LYS A 3 -7.46 -21.88 22.46
N LEU A 4 -7.25 -20.56 22.37
CA LEU A 4 -6.83 -19.74 23.51
C LEU A 4 -7.97 -19.71 24.54
N LYS A 5 -7.85 -20.54 25.59
CA LYS A 5 -8.68 -20.48 26.80
C LYS A 5 -8.23 -19.27 27.63
N GLY A 6 -9.14 -18.32 27.85
CA GLY A 6 -8.92 -17.18 28.75
C GLY A 6 -8.71 -15.86 28.03
N ALA A 7 -9.69 -15.41 27.25
CA ALA A 7 -9.66 -14.07 26.64
C ALA A 7 -9.85 -12.99 27.71
N LYS A 8 -8.76 -12.63 28.42
CA LYS A 8 -8.56 -11.22 28.77
C LYS A 8 -8.73 -10.45 27.45
N LYS A 9 -9.60 -9.43 27.42
CA LYS A 9 -9.78 -8.59 26.23
C LYS A 9 -8.41 -8.18 25.72
N VAL A 10 -7.99 -8.71 24.57
CA VAL A 10 -6.77 -8.28 23.90
C VAL A 10 -7.12 -6.93 23.28
N GLU A 11 -6.46 -5.88 23.75
CA GLU A 11 -6.57 -4.57 23.14
C GLU A 11 -5.67 -4.54 21.89
N VAL A 12 -6.28 -4.39 20.71
CA VAL A 12 -5.57 -4.32 19.44
C VAL A 12 -5.60 -2.88 18.97
N GLN A 13 -4.44 -2.27 18.85
CA GLN A 13 -4.30 -0.93 18.27
C GLN A 13 -4.13 -1.04 16.76
N ARG A 14 -4.93 -0.30 16.00
CA ARG A 14 -4.84 -0.21 14.54
C ARG A 14 -4.54 1.22 14.13
N TYR A 15 -3.34 1.45 13.59
CA TYR A 15 -2.96 2.74 13.03
C TYR A 15 -3.68 2.98 11.70
N LYS A 16 -4.32 4.15 11.57
CA LYS A 16 -4.98 4.61 10.34
C LYS A 16 -4.11 5.53 9.51
N GLY A 17 -3.03 6.04 10.08
CA GLY A 17 -2.00 6.83 9.42
C GLY A 17 -0.77 6.98 10.32
N LEU A 18 0.32 7.47 9.75
CA LEU A 18 1.60 7.60 10.46
C LEU A 18 1.53 8.61 11.63
N GLY A 19 0.65 9.61 11.56
CA GLY A 19 0.48 10.60 12.62
C GLY A 19 -0.14 10.08 13.92
N GLU A 20 -0.65 8.84 13.93
CA GLU A 20 -1.15 8.17 15.13
C GLU A 20 -0.06 7.42 15.91
N MET A 21 1.17 7.41 15.41
CA MET A 21 2.31 6.71 16.00
C MET A 21 3.20 7.70 16.77
N SER A 22 3.77 7.23 17.89
CA SER A 22 4.82 7.99 18.59
C SER A 22 6.13 7.97 17.80
N ALA A 23 7.08 8.83 18.18
CA ALA A 23 8.41 8.87 17.56
C ALA A 23 9.15 7.52 17.70
N GLU A 24 9.05 6.88 18.86
CA GLU A 24 9.67 5.58 19.13
C GLU A 24 9.06 4.49 18.25
N GLN A 25 7.74 4.47 18.13
CA GLN A 25 7.02 3.51 17.28
C GLN A 25 7.41 3.67 15.81
N LEU A 26 7.49 4.90 15.30
CA LEU A 26 7.95 5.15 13.93
C LEU A 26 9.39 4.68 13.72
N TRP A 27 10.27 4.96 14.68
CA TRP A 27 11.67 4.55 14.59
C TRP A 27 11.82 3.03 14.50
N GLU A 28 11.19 2.30 15.40
CA GLU A 28 11.29 0.84 15.50
C GLU A 28 10.68 0.12 14.29
N THR A 29 9.61 0.68 13.71
CA THR A 29 8.84 0.01 12.65
C THR A 29 9.21 0.44 11.23
N THR A 30 9.54 1.71 11.01
CA THR A 30 9.69 2.26 9.64
C THR A 30 11.03 2.91 9.34
N MET A 31 11.77 3.41 10.35
CA MET A 31 12.97 4.22 10.10
C MET A 31 14.30 3.51 10.38
N ASN A 32 14.36 2.63 11.38
CA ASN A 32 15.58 1.93 11.76
C ASN A 32 16.11 1.06 10.59
N PRO A 33 17.33 1.30 10.06
CA PRO A 33 17.87 0.55 8.93
C PRO A 33 17.95 -0.97 9.13
N VAL A 34 18.02 -1.43 10.39
CA VAL A 34 18.13 -2.84 10.73
C VAL A 34 16.78 -3.56 10.67
N SER A 35 15.68 -2.88 10.98
CA SER A 35 14.33 -3.48 11.05
C SER A 35 13.34 -2.97 10.00
N ARG A 36 13.63 -1.83 9.35
CA ARG A 36 12.72 -1.23 8.37
C ARG A 36 12.56 -2.11 7.13
N THR A 37 11.36 -2.06 6.56
CA THR A 37 11.05 -2.68 5.27
C THR A 37 10.96 -1.59 4.21
N LEU A 38 11.81 -1.67 3.18
CA LEU A 38 11.79 -0.75 2.04
C LEU A 38 11.55 -1.52 0.75
N LEU A 39 10.82 -0.92 -0.18
CA LEU A 39 10.66 -1.40 -1.54
C LEU A 39 11.36 -0.43 -2.50
N THR A 40 12.25 -0.94 -3.33
CA THR A 40 12.94 -0.13 -4.35
C THR A 40 12.08 -0.04 -5.60
N VAL A 41 11.79 1.17 -6.05
CA VAL A 41 11.07 1.42 -7.31
C VAL A 41 12.04 1.29 -8.48
N SER A 42 11.64 0.54 -9.50
CA SER A 42 12.36 0.37 -10.77
C SER A 42 11.43 0.64 -11.94
N VAL A 43 11.99 0.98 -13.09
CA VAL A 43 11.26 1.24 -14.34
C VAL A 43 11.78 0.30 -15.40
N ASP A 44 10.99 -0.70 -15.74
CA ASP A 44 11.38 -1.72 -16.73
C ASP A 44 11.11 -1.26 -18.16
N ASP A 45 9.95 -0.62 -18.39
CA ASP A 45 9.56 -0.05 -19.68
C ASP A 45 9.13 1.42 -19.49
N ALA A 46 9.99 2.33 -19.94
CA ALA A 46 9.77 3.77 -19.82
C ALA A 46 8.58 4.27 -20.66
N ALA A 47 8.33 3.68 -21.84
CA ALA A 47 7.24 4.11 -22.71
C ALA A 47 5.88 3.66 -22.15
N HIS A 48 5.81 2.44 -21.63
CA HIS A 48 4.60 1.95 -20.96
C HIS A 48 4.32 2.74 -19.67
N ALA A 49 5.35 3.05 -18.89
CA ALA A 49 5.22 3.86 -17.70
C ALA A 49 4.67 5.26 -18.02
N ASP A 50 5.25 5.96 -19.00
CA ASP A 50 4.80 7.29 -19.44
C ASP A 50 3.33 7.29 -19.89
N HIS A 51 2.94 6.32 -20.71
CA HIS A 51 1.55 6.16 -21.11
C HIS A 51 0.61 5.95 -19.91
N THR A 52 1.02 5.13 -18.94
CA THR A 52 0.24 4.89 -17.71
C THR A 52 0.11 6.16 -16.87
N PHE A 53 1.19 6.93 -16.73
CA PHE A 53 1.16 8.24 -16.07
C PHE A 53 0.21 9.19 -16.77
N HIS A 54 0.26 9.28 -18.10
CA HIS A 54 -0.65 10.14 -18.87
C HIS A 54 -2.11 9.76 -18.67
N VAL A 55 -2.46 8.47 -18.74
CA VAL A 55 -3.84 7.99 -18.54
C VAL A 55 -4.37 8.29 -17.13
N LEU A 56 -3.53 8.10 -16.11
CA LEU A 56 -3.96 8.21 -14.71
C LEU A 56 -3.90 9.64 -14.17
N MET A 57 -2.90 10.42 -14.60
CA MET A 57 -2.55 11.72 -14.04
C MET A 57 -2.72 12.88 -15.03
N GLY A 58 -2.94 12.60 -16.31
CA GLY A 58 -3.22 13.62 -17.33
C GLY A 58 -4.58 14.28 -17.15
N GLU A 59 -4.83 15.39 -17.83
CA GLU A 59 -6.02 16.24 -17.60
C GLU A 59 -7.35 15.58 -18.04
N GLU A 60 -7.26 14.64 -18.99
CA GLU A 60 -8.42 13.97 -19.57
C GLU A 60 -9.10 13.01 -18.59
N VAL A 61 -10.35 13.32 -18.23
CA VAL A 61 -11.16 12.49 -17.32
C VAL A 61 -11.65 11.19 -17.97
N PRO A 62 -12.13 11.15 -19.24
CA PRO A 62 -12.71 9.94 -19.81
C PRO A 62 -11.75 8.73 -19.85
N PRO A 63 -10.48 8.86 -20.29
CA PRO A 63 -9.52 7.75 -20.29
C PRO A 63 -9.28 7.19 -18.88
N ARG A 64 -9.11 8.07 -17.89
CA ARG A 64 -8.92 7.69 -16.48
C ARG A 64 -10.11 6.90 -15.95
N LYS A 65 -11.33 7.36 -16.22
CA LYS A 65 -12.56 6.68 -15.79
C LYS A 65 -12.69 5.30 -16.41
N ALA A 66 -12.41 5.17 -17.71
CA ALA A 66 -12.43 3.90 -18.41
C ALA A 66 -11.42 2.91 -17.80
N PHE A 67 -10.18 3.37 -17.54
CA PHE A 67 -9.14 2.57 -16.90
C PHE A 67 -9.58 2.05 -15.53
N ILE A 68 -10.08 2.93 -14.65
CA ILE A 68 -10.51 2.55 -13.31
C ILE A 68 -11.63 1.51 -13.38
N LEU A 69 -12.64 1.71 -14.23
CA LEU A 69 -13.76 0.77 -14.34
C LEU A 69 -13.32 -0.60 -14.87
N ALA A 70 -12.37 -0.63 -15.80
CA ALA A 70 -11.83 -1.87 -16.35
C ALA A 70 -11.03 -2.67 -15.31
N HIS A 71 -10.24 -2.00 -14.46
CA HIS A 71 -9.25 -2.66 -13.60
C HIS A 71 -9.56 -2.66 -12.09
N ALA A 72 -10.53 -1.88 -11.59
CA ALA A 72 -10.78 -1.73 -10.15
C ALA A 72 -11.08 -3.05 -9.41
N LYS A 73 -11.63 -4.05 -10.12
CA LYS A 73 -11.96 -5.36 -9.52
C LYS A 73 -10.80 -6.37 -9.57
N SER A 74 -9.82 -6.17 -10.45
CA SER A 74 -8.71 -7.12 -10.65
C SER A 74 -7.49 -6.84 -9.78
N VAL A 75 -7.45 -5.72 -9.05
CA VAL A 75 -6.29 -5.31 -8.21
C VAL A 75 -5.88 -6.31 -7.14
N ARG A 76 -6.78 -7.21 -6.68
CA ARG A 76 -6.47 -8.19 -5.63
C ARG A 76 -5.48 -9.27 -6.07
N ASN A 77 -5.38 -9.52 -7.37
CA ASN A 77 -4.70 -10.69 -7.93
C ASN A 77 -3.59 -10.27 -8.92
N LEU A 78 -2.94 -9.13 -8.70
CA LEU A 78 -1.85 -8.66 -9.57
C LEU A 78 -0.57 -9.49 -9.38
N ASP A 79 -0.38 -10.06 -8.18
CA ASP A 79 0.85 -10.75 -7.77
C ASP A 79 0.65 -12.26 -7.52
N ILE A 80 -0.36 -12.89 -8.14
CA ILE A 80 -0.63 -14.35 -8.04
C ILE A 80 0.09 -15.11 -9.17
#